data_AF-A0A1S0TE15-F1
#
_entry.id   AF-A0A1S0TE15-F1
#
_cell.length_a   1.000
_cell.length_b   1.000
_cell.length_c   1.000
_cell.angle_alpha   90.00
_cell.angle_beta   90.00
_cell.angle_gamma   90.00
#
_symmetry.space_group_name_H-M   'P 1'
#
loop_
_entity.id
_entity.type
_entity.pdbx_description
1 polymer ?
#
loop_
_entity_poly.entity_id
_entity_poly.type
_entity_poly.pdbx_seq_one_letter_code
_entity_poly.pdbx_strand_id
1 'polypeptide(L)' 'ISGLFKQCTKGVTVKLDDDMLKHYCNEDTFIIDIEQAQDDPSCCTVTLVELSPSHFSQST' A
#
# COMPACT_ATOMS: atom_id res chain seq x y z
N ILE A 1 7.04 2.45 11.53
CA ILE A 1 5.92 2.70 10.60
C ILE A 1 4.80 3.36 11.39
N SER A 2 4.42 4.59 11.07
CA SER A 2 3.38 5.37 11.76
C SER A 2 1.98 5.12 11.19
N GLY A 3 1.91 4.66 9.94
CA GLY A 3 0.65 4.33 9.28
C GLY A 3 0.89 3.42 8.09
N LEU A 4 -0.05 2.49 7.90
CA LEU A 4 -0.13 1.67 6.71
C LEU A 4 -1.46 1.96 6.02
N PHE A 5 -1.41 2.18 4.71
CA PHE A 5 -2.56 2.51 3.90
C PHE A 5 -2.64 1.59 2.68
N LYS A 6 -3.84 1.40 2.15
CA LYS A 6 -4.07 0.77 0.84
C LYS A 6 -4.75 1.77 -0.08
N GLN A 7 -4.20 1.97 -1.27
CA GLN A 7 -4.87 2.68 -2.34
C GLN A 7 -5.37 1.68 -3.38
N CYS A 8 -6.68 1.65 -3.63
CA CYS A 8 -7.25 0.79 -4.67
C CYS A 8 -7.18 1.48 -6.05
N THR A 9 -7.42 0.70 -7.11
CA THR A 9 -7.39 1.18 -8.51
C THR A 9 -8.41 2.29 -8.82
N LYS A 10 -9.41 2.50 -7.96
CA LYS A 10 -10.36 3.62 -8.06
C LYS A 10 -9.86 4.93 -7.43
N GLY A 11 -8.64 4.94 -6.90
CA GLY A 11 -8.04 6.09 -6.22
C GLY A 11 -8.49 6.30 -4.77
N VAL A 12 -9.18 5.32 -4.17
CA VAL A 12 -9.60 5.40 -2.76
C VAL A 12 -8.46 4.89 -1.88
N THR A 13 -8.06 5.71 -0.90
CA THR A 13 -7.05 5.35 0.10
C THR A 13 -7.71 5.06 1.45
N VAL A 14 -7.37 3.92 2.05
CA VAL A 14 -7.91 3.46 3.34
C VAL A 14 -6.76 3.14 4.27
N LYS A 15 -6.86 3.52 5.55
CA LYS A 15 -5.90 3.11 6.58
C LYS A 15 -6.14 1.65 6.96
N LEU A 16 -5.09 0.85 6.95
CA LEU A 16 -5.15 -0.55 7.33
C LEU A 16 -4.84 -0.73 8.81
N ASP A 17 -5.53 -1.67 9.43
CA ASP A 17 -5.21 -2.23 10.73
C ASP A 17 -4.75 -3.69 10.60
N ASP A 18 -4.39 -4.29 11.74
CA ASP A 18 -3.83 -5.65 11.80
C ASP A 18 -4.81 -6.73 11.35
N ASP A 19 -6.11 -6.52 11.56
CA ASP A 19 -7.11 -7.50 11.17
C ASP A 19 -7.44 -7.39 9.69
N MET A 20 -7.48 -6.17 9.13
CA MET A 20 -7.63 -5.97 7.70
C MET A 20 -6.48 -6.62 6.91
N LEU A 21 -5.23 -6.47 7.39
CA LEU A 21 -4.06 -7.08 6.75
C LEU A 21 -4.18 -8.61 6.64
N LYS A 22 -4.60 -9.27 7.72
CA LYS A 22 -4.74 -10.73 7.76
C LYS A 22 -5.78 -11.26 6.77
N HIS A 23 -6.83 -10.48 6.51
CA HIS A 23 -7.99 -10.95 5.74
C HIS A 23 -8.00 -10.47 4.29
N TYR A 24 -7.37 -9.33 3.97
CA TYR A 24 -7.54 -8.65 2.68
C TYR A 24 -6.25 -8.48 1.86
N CYS A 25 -5.12 -9.04 2.29
CA CYS A 25 -3.85 -8.91 1.56
C CYS A 25 -3.17 -10.25 1.25
N ASN A 26 -3.87 -11.38 1.43
CA ASN A 26 -3.27 -12.69 1.17
C ASN A 26 -3.07 -12.89 -0.34
N GLU A 27 -1.82 -13.12 -0.76
CA GLU A 27 -1.39 -13.33 -2.15
C GLU A 27 -1.53 -12.12 -3.11
N ASP A 28 -1.91 -10.96 -2.60
CA ASP A 28 -1.96 -9.73 -3.39
C ASP A 28 -0.56 -9.17 -3.67
N THR A 29 -0.40 -8.54 -4.84
CA THR A 29 0.83 -7.81 -5.21
C THR A 29 0.54 -6.31 -5.28
N PHE A 30 1.43 -5.52 -4.64
CA PHE A 30 1.30 -4.07 -4.54
C PHE A 30 2.60 -3.38 -4.96
N ILE A 31 2.49 -2.14 -5.45
CA ILE A 31 3.61 -1.20 -5.38
C ILE A 31 3.62 -0.61 -3.98
N ILE A 32 4.81 -0.53 -3.38
CA ILE A 32 4.99 0.06 -2.05
C ILE A 32 5.51 1.47 -2.24
N ASP A 33 4.74 2.45 -1.77
CA ASP A 33 5.17 3.83 -1.62
C ASP A 33 5.50 4.13 -0.16
N ILE A 34 6.62 4.82 0.09
CA ILE A 34 7.15 5.06 1.44
C ILE A 34 7.47 6.55 1.57
N GLU A 35 6.77 7.20 2.50
CA GLU A 35 7.00 8.60 2.83
C GLU A 35 7.58 8.71 4.25
N GLN A 36 8.71 9.38 4.39
CA GLN A 36 9.29 9.64 5.71
C GLN A 36 8.43 10.65 6.49
N ALA A 37 8.28 10.41 7.78
CA ALA A 37 7.60 11.36 8.64
C ALA A 37 8.46 12.61 8.82
N GLN A 38 7.82 13.79 8.74
CA GLN A 38 8.53 15.07 8.82
C GLN A 38 9.09 15.32 10.22
N ASP A 39 8.37 14.89 11.25
CA ASP A 39 8.72 15.14 12.66
C ASP A 39 9.72 14.12 13.23
N ASP A 40 9.74 12.90 12.69
CA ASP A 40 10.64 11.83 13.12
C ASP A 40 11.19 11.07 11.90
N PRO A 41 12.46 11.32 11.52
CA PRO A 41 13.07 10.67 10.35
C PRO A 41 13.28 9.16 10.53
N SER A 42 13.14 8.62 11.76
CA SER A 42 13.12 7.18 12.00
C SER A 42 11.76 6.53 11.69
N CYS A 43 10.73 7.35 11.46
CA CYS A 43 9.39 6.91 11.18
C CYS A 43 8.98 7.17 9.73
N CYS A 44 8.10 6.33 9.21
CA CYS A 44 7.58 6.43 7.86
C CYS A 44 6.13 5.97 7.79
N THR A 45 5.42 6.53 6.83
CA THR A 45 4.12 6.08 6.37
C THR A 45 4.32 5.19 5.14
N VAL A 46 3.55 4.12 5.05
CA VAL A 46 3.61 3.17 3.94
C VAL A 46 2.25 3.09 3.26
N THR A 47 2.23 3.16 1.94
CA THR A 47 1.01 2.97 1.14
C THR A 47 1.19 1.79 0.18
N LEU A 48 0.30 0.81 0.27
CA LEU A 48 0.17 -0.31 -0.65
C LEU A 48 -0.72 0.12 -1.82
N VAL A 49 -0.13 0.32 -2.99
CA VAL A 49 -0.83 0.75 -4.20
C VAL A 49 -1.23 -0.48 -5.01
N GLU A 50 -2.54 -0.67 -5.19
CA GLU A 50 -3.13 -1.78 -5.94
C GLU A 50 -2.89 -1.61 -7.45
N LEU A 51 -2.41 -2.67 -8.08
CA LEU A 51 -2.15 -2.70 -9.52
C LEU A 51 -3.38 -3.15 -10.30
N SER A 52 -3.68 -2.45 -11.39
CA SER A 52 -4.60 -2.97 -12.40
C SER A 52 -3.98 -4.22 -13.06
N PRO A 53 -4.76 -5.28 -13.36
CA PRO A 53 -4.25 -6.47 -14.07
C PRO A 53 -3.51 -6.14 -15.38
N SER A 54 -3.89 -5.04 -16.03
CA SER A 54 -3.27 -4.51 -17.25
C SER A 54 -1.81 -4.07 -17.10
N HIS A 55 -1.36 -3.79 -15.87
CA HIS A 55 0.03 -3.38 -15.59
C HIS A 55 1.00 -4.56 -15.71
N PHE A 56 0.54 -5.80 -15.48
CA PHE A 56 1.38 -7.00 -15.61
C PHE A 56 1.65 -7.40 -17.06
N SER A 57 0.84 -6.92 -18.01
CA SER A 57 0.99 -7.21 -19.44
C SER A 57 2.02 -6.34 -20.19
N GLN A 58 2.73 -5.42 -19.51
CA GLN A 58 3.81 -4.62 -20.12
C GLN A 58 5.21 -5.21 -19.94
N SER A 59 5.36 -6.36 -19.30
CA SER A 59 6.63 -7.09 -19.22
C SER A 59 6.69 -8.16 -20.31
N THR A 60 6.93 -7.76 -21.57
CA THR A 60 7.42 -8.68 -22.62
C THR A 60 8.40 -7.95 -23.51
#